data_AF-A0A8H9WSI3-F1
#
_entry.id   AF-A0A8H9WSI3-F1
#
_cell.length_a   1.000
_cell.length_b   1.000
_cell.length_c   1.000
_cell.angle_alpha   90.00
_cell.angle_beta   90.00
_cell.angle_gamma   90.00
#
_symmetry.space_group_name_H-M   'P 1'
#
loop_
_entity.id
_entity.type
_entity.pdbx_description
1 polymer ?
#
loop_
_entity_poly.entity_id
_entity_poly.type
_entity_poly.pdbx_seq_one_letter_code
_entity_poly.pdbx_strand_id
1 'polypeptide(L)'
;MHLATMVGGEEPYGAIRDAVLVIREGRIAWLGDAAGAPSELVGNPEQTLDAEGGWATPGLIDCHTHLVFGGDRAREFEMRLRGASYEEIARAGGGILSTVKATRGASEDELVASASRRLATLLEHGVTT
;
A
#
# COMPACT_ATOMS: atom_id res chain seq x y z
N MET A 1 14.75 15.72 -7.86
CA MET A 1 14.33 14.80 -6.77
C MET A 1 15.43 13.78 -6.53
N HIS A 2 15.30 12.88 -5.56
CA HIS A 2 16.14 11.69 -5.45
C HIS A 2 15.29 10.45 -5.74
N LEU A 3 15.88 9.40 -6.33
CA LEU A 3 15.19 8.15 -6.64
C LEU A 3 15.86 6.99 -5.93
N ALA A 4 15.07 6.11 -5.32
CA ALA A 4 15.50 4.76 -4.93
C ALA A 4 14.81 3.76 -5.85
N THR A 5 15.53 3.26 -6.85
CA THR A 5 14.94 2.46 -7.94
C THR A 5 14.69 1.00 -7.55
N MET A 6 15.25 0.54 -6.43
CA MET A 6 15.27 -0.86 -5.98
C MET A 6 15.97 -1.82 -6.96
N VAL A 7 16.75 -1.27 -7.90
CA VAL A 7 17.63 -2.04 -8.79
C VAL A 7 18.95 -2.31 -8.07
N GLY A 8 19.43 -3.55 -8.12
CA GLY A 8 20.74 -3.92 -7.56
C GLY A 8 21.89 -3.23 -8.28
N GLY A 9 22.95 -2.88 -7.54
CA GLY A 9 24.12 -2.19 -8.07
C GLY A 9 25.13 -1.85 -6.97
N GLU A 10 26.07 -0.95 -7.27
CA GLU A 10 27.06 -0.46 -6.29
C GLU A 10 26.42 0.46 -5.24
N GLU A 11 25.47 1.30 -5.66
CA GLU A 11 24.74 2.19 -4.76
C GLU A 11 23.58 1.47 -4.05
N PRO A 12 23.47 1.56 -2.71
CA PRO A 12 22.36 0.98 -1.96
C PRO A 12 21.00 1.43 -2.51
N TYR A 13 20.06 0.50 -2.59
CA TYR A 13 18.69 0.71 -3.10
C TYR A 13 18.62 1.22 -4.56
N GLY A 14 19.72 1.15 -5.32
CA GLY A 14 19.79 1.71 -6.67
C GLY A 14 19.55 3.22 -6.68
N ALA A 15 20.16 3.92 -5.72
CA ALA A 15 19.97 5.35 -5.48
C ALA A 15 20.49 6.20 -6.64
N ILE A 16 19.70 7.20 -7.04
CA ILE A 16 20.07 8.25 -8.00
C ILE A 16 19.76 9.60 -7.37
N ARG A 17 20.81 10.39 -7.12
CA ARG A 17 20.68 11.75 -6.58
C ARG A 17 20.44 12.75 -7.72
N ASP A 18 19.82 13.87 -7.37
CA ASP A 18 19.48 14.97 -8.29
C ASP A 18 18.87 14.50 -9.63
N ALA A 19 17.99 13.51 -9.51
CA ALA A 19 17.36 12.84 -10.63
C ALA A 19 16.11 13.57 -11.14
N VAL A 20 15.75 13.27 -12.39
CA VAL A 20 14.42 13.52 -12.94
C VAL A 20 13.73 12.19 -13.29
N LEU A 21 12.40 12.22 -13.39
CA LEU A 21 11.56 11.09 -13.77
C LEU A 21 10.59 11.58 -14.83
N VAL A 22 10.57 10.94 -15.99
CA VAL A 22 9.66 11.28 -17.08
C VAL A 22 8.61 10.19 -17.21
N ILE A 23 7.35 10.59 -17.14
CA ILE A 23 6.20 9.70 -17.32
C ILE A 23 5.51 10.06 -18.63
N ARG A 24 5.23 9.06 -19.46
CA ARG A 24 4.43 9.17 -20.69
C ARG A 24 3.43 8.02 -20.73
N GLU A 25 2.17 8.34 -21.00
CA GLU A 25 1.10 7.34 -21.14
C GLU A 25 1.01 6.36 -19.96
N GLY A 26 1.17 6.88 -18.74
CA GLY A 26 1.11 6.08 -17.50
C GLY A 26 2.32 5.16 -17.27
N ARG A 27 3.39 5.29 -18.05
CA ARG A 27 4.63 4.51 -17.90
C ARG A 27 5.83 5.42 -17.67
N ILE A 28 6.83 4.89 -16.97
CA ILE A 28 8.12 5.56 -16.86
C ILE A 28 8.81 5.48 -18.23
N ALA A 29 8.98 6.64 -18.88
CA ALA A 29 9.67 6.76 -20.15
C ALA A 29 11.20 6.92 -19.96
N TRP A 30 11.60 7.54 -18.86
CA TRP A 30 13.00 7.75 -18.52
C TRP A 30 13.17 8.06 -17.02
N LEU A 31 14.31 7.69 -16.44
CA LEU A 31 14.74 8.08 -15.09
C LEU A 31 16.28 8.21 -15.06
N GLY A 32 16.82 9.15 -14.28
CA GLY A 32 18.27 9.40 -14.21
C GLY A 32 18.64 10.87 -14.01
N ASP A 33 19.84 11.26 -14.46
CA ASP A 33 20.34 12.65 -14.48
C ASP A 33 19.68 13.49 -15.60
N ALA A 34 19.17 14.68 -15.27
CA ALA A 34 18.43 15.53 -16.21
C ALA A 34 19.20 15.86 -17.51
N ALA A 35 20.54 15.97 -17.47
CA ALA A 35 21.36 16.19 -18.65
C ALA A 35 21.44 14.97 -19.58
N GLY A 36 21.17 13.77 -19.05
CA GLY A 36 21.09 12.52 -19.81
C GLY A 36 19.71 12.23 -20.41
N ALA A 37 18.70 13.07 -20.13
CA ALA A 37 17.36 12.86 -20.64
C ALA A 37 17.26 13.26 -22.14
N PRO A 38 16.69 12.42 -23.01
CA PRO A 38 16.43 12.78 -24.40
C PRO A 38 15.61 14.06 -24.50
N SER A 39 16.03 15.01 -25.34
CA SER A 39 15.36 16.32 -25.49
C SER A 39 13.90 16.20 -25.91
N GLU A 40 13.55 15.17 -26.69
CA GLU A 40 12.17 14.82 -27.06
C GLU A 40 11.29 14.43 -25.87
N LEU A 41 11.86 13.90 -24.79
CA LEU A 41 11.13 13.52 -23.60
C LEU A 41 10.91 14.70 -22.64
N VAL A 42 11.89 15.59 -22.52
CA VAL A 42 11.90 16.71 -21.55
C VAL A 42 11.57 18.09 -22.15
N GLY A 43 11.56 18.23 -23.47
CA GLY A 43 11.46 19.55 -24.13
C GLY A 43 10.08 20.22 -24.07
N ASN A 44 9.01 19.47 -23.82
CA ASN A 44 7.65 20.00 -23.68
C ASN A 44 6.78 19.09 -22.79
N PRO A 45 6.90 19.19 -21.45
CA PRO A 45 6.03 18.44 -20.54
C PRO A 45 4.65 19.07 -20.44
N GLU A 46 3.60 18.25 -20.36
CA GLU A 46 2.25 18.73 -20.03
C GLU A 46 2.17 19.27 -18.60
N GLN A 47 2.93 18.64 -17.69
CA GLN A 47 3.05 19.02 -16.30
C GLN A 47 4.47 18.78 -15.81
N THR A 48 4.97 19.71 -15.01
CA THR A 48 6.23 19.58 -14.28
C THR A 48 5.94 19.68 -12.79
N LEU A 49 6.54 18.79 -12.01
CA LEU A 49 6.48 18.80 -10.55
C LEU A 49 7.91 18.82 -10.00
N ASP A 50 8.21 19.85 -9.23
CA ASP A 50 9.45 19.90 -8.44
C ASP A 50 9.20 19.19 -7.11
N ALA A 51 10.00 18.16 -6.81
CA ALA A 51 9.91 17.43 -5.55
C ALA A 51 10.81 18.03 -4.47
N GLU A 52 11.47 19.17 -4.71
CA GLU A 52 12.24 19.96 -3.73
C GLU A 52 13.32 19.12 -3.00
N GLY A 53 13.99 18.22 -3.75
CA GLY A 53 15.01 17.31 -3.19
C GLY A 53 14.44 16.11 -2.41
N GLY A 54 13.12 15.92 -2.40
CA GLY A 54 12.47 14.75 -1.83
C GLY A 54 12.84 13.44 -2.52
N TRP A 55 12.63 12.33 -1.81
CA TRP A 55 12.84 10.98 -2.33
C TRP A 55 11.56 10.40 -2.93
N ALA A 56 11.68 9.73 -4.07
CA ALA A 56 10.65 8.87 -4.62
C ALA A 56 11.15 7.41 -4.69
N THR A 57 10.21 6.49 -4.42
CA THR A 57 10.39 5.04 -4.51
C THR A 57 9.34 4.47 -5.46
N PRO A 58 9.48 3.21 -5.92
CA PRO A 58 8.34 2.45 -6.39
C PRO A 58 7.22 2.48 -5.34
N GLY A 59 5.98 2.41 -5.80
CA GLY A 59 4.86 2.22 -4.88
C GLY A 59 5.03 0.91 -4.11
N LEU A 60 4.61 0.90 -2.85
CA LEU A 60 4.74 -0.26 -1.99
C LEU A 60 3.79 -1.36 -2.46
N ILE A 61 4.15 -2.61 -2.14
CA ILE A 61 3.37 -3.80 -2.46
C ILE A 61 3.04 -4.51 -1.14
N ASP A 62 1.74 -4.71 -0.87
CA ASP A 62 1.29 -5.59 0.20
C ASP A 62 0.78 -6.91 -0.39
N CYS A 63 1.71 -7.87 -0.52
CA CYS A 63 1.46 -9.13 -1.21
C CYS A 63 0.61 -10.14 -0.41
N HIS A 64 0.27 -9.84 0.85
CA HIS A 64 -0.52 -10.75 1.67
C HIS A 64 -1.46 -9.99 2.59
N THR A 65 -2.74 -9.92 2.19
CA THR A 65 -3.79 -9.36 3.04
C THR A 65 -5.01 -10.26 3.10
N HIS A 66 -5.75 -10.12 4.19
CA HIS A 66 -7.14 -10.55 4.29
C HIS A 66 -8.02 -9.31 4.43
N LEU A 67 -7.94 -8.37 3.47
CA LEU A 67 -8.56 -7.04 3.60
C LEU A 67 -10.09 -7.08 3.70
N VAL A 68 -10.71 -8.03 2.99
CA VAL A 68 -12.16 -8.21 2.90
C VAL A 68 -12.64 -9.18 3.97
N PHE A 69 -13.36 -8.67 4.97
CA PHE A 69 -14.05 -9.47 5.99
C PHE A 69 -15.15 -8.66 6.69
N GLY A 70 -16.20 -9.35 7.13
CA GLY A 70 -17.29 -8.77 7.91
C GLY A 70 -16.99 -8.71 9.41
N GLY A 71 -17.57 -7.71 10.08
CA GLY A 71 -17.42 -7.50 11.52
C GLY A 71 -15.99 -7.15 11.96
N ASP A 72 -15.70 -7.41 13.24
CA ASP A 72 -14.41 -7.25 13.88
C ASP A 72 -14.22 -8.29 15.00
N ARG A 73 -13.06 -8.27 15.65
CA ARG A 73 -12.72 -9.18 16.77
C ARG A 73 -12.36 -8.42 18.04
N ALA A 74 -12.81 -7.18 18.20
CA ALA A 74 -12.51 -6.34 19.36
C ALA A 74 -13.03 -6.96 20.67
N ARG A 75 -14.22 -7.57 20.64
CA ARG A 75 -14.77 -8.31 21.80
C ARG A 75 -13.88 -9.47 22.23
N GLU A 76 -13.35 -10.22 21.28
CA GLU A 76 -12.45 -11.34 21.60
C GLU A 76 -11.12 -10.85 22.16
N PHE A 77 -10.61 -9.74 21.62
CA PHE A 77 -9.44 -9.06 22.13
C PHE A 77 -9.65 -8.63 23.60
N GLU A 78 -10.79 -8.03 23.93
CA GLU A 78 -11.16 -7.68 25.30
C GLU A 78 -11.23 -8.91 26.22
N MET A 79 -11.83 -10.03 25.77
CA MET A 79 -11.87 -11.26 26.56
C MET A 79 -10.47 -11.79 26.88
N ARG A 80 -9.53 -11.73 25.93
CA ARG A 80 -8.13 -12.13 26.15
C ARG A 80 -7.46 -11.24 27.20
N LEU A 81 -7.69 -9.93 27.15
CA LEU A 81 -7.15 -9.00 28.15
C LEU A 81 -7.68 -9.29 29.57
N ARG A 82 -8.88 -9.85 29.68
CA ARG A 82 -9.48 -10.28 30.95
C ARG A 82 -9.08 -11.70 31.38
N GLY A 83 -8.14 -12.33 30.67
CA GLY A 83 -7.58 -13.64 31.02
C GLY A 83 -8.36 -14.85 30.49
N ALA A 84 -9.34 -14.65 29.59
CA ALA A 84 -10.05 -15.78 28.99
C ALA A 84 -9.10 -16.64 28.14
N SER A 85 -9.16 -17.95 28.33
CA SER A 85 -8.47 -18.93 27.51
C SER A 85 -9.01 -18.95 26.08
N TYR A 86 -8.22 -19.50 25.17
CA TYR A 86 -8.64 -19.71 23.78
C TYR A 86 -9.93 -20.54 23.68
N GLU A 87 -10.07 -21.57 24.52
CA GLU A 87 -11.22 -22.46 24.51
C GLU A 87 -12.49 -21.75 24.99
N GLU A 88 -12.39 -20.89 26.01
CA GLU A 88 -13.51 -20.07 26.49
C GLU A 88 -13.97 -19.07 25.42
N ILE A 89 -13.04 -18.43 24.70
CA ILE A 89 -13.36 -17.52 23.60
C ILE A 89 -14.05 -18.28 22.47
N ALA A 90 -13.55 -19.47 22.11
CA ALA A 90 -14.16 -20.30 21.09
C ALA A 90 -15.58 -20.74 21.48
N ARG A 91 -15.79 -21.17 22.74
CA ARG A 91 -17.12 -21.52 23.28
C ARG A 91 -18.07 -20.33 23.29
N ALA A 92 -17.57 -19.12 23.49
CA ALA A 92 -18.34 -17.88 23.39
C ALA A 92 -18.64 -17.43 21.94
N GLY A 93 -18.27 -18.24 20.94
CA GLY A 93 -18.53 -17.97 19.53
C GLY A 93 -17.49 -17.09 18.84
N GLY A 94 -16.33 -16.87 19.48
CA GLY A 94 -15.18 -16.18 18.91
C GLY A 94 -14.36 -17.04 17.95
N GLY A 95 -13.09 -16.68 17.73
CA GLY A 95 -12.18 -17.36 16.82
C GLY A 95 -12.42 -16.99 15.36
N ILE A 96 -11.79 -17.71 14.43
CA ILE A 96 -12.00 -17.48 12.98
C ILE A 96 -13.46 -17.69 12.56
N LEU A 97 -14.20 -18.54 13.29
CA LEU A 97 -15.60 -18.81 13.02
C LEU A 97 -16.49 -17.58 13.23
N SER A 98 -16.12 -16.64 14.11
CA SER A 98 -16.84 -15.38 14.29
C SER A 98 -16.77 -14.54 13.02
N THR A 99 -15.56 -14.37 12.46
CA THR A 99 -15.34 -13.68 11.18
C THR A 99 -16.02 -14.40 10.03
N VAL A 100 -15.96 -15.74 9.95
CA VAL A 100 -16.66 -16.50 8.90
C VAL A 100 -18.17 -16.23 8.95
N LYS A 101 -18.79 -16.24 10.13
CA LYS A 101 -20.22 -15.95 10.30
C LYS A 101 -20.53 -14.50 9.90
N ALA A 102 -19.74 -13.54 10.37
CA ALA A 102 -19.92 -12.13 10.07
C ALA A 102 -19.78 -11.84 8.57
N THR A 103 -18.75 -12.40 7.92
CA THR A 103 -18.55 -12.27 6.47
C THR A 103 -19.69 -12.90 5.67
N ARG A 104 -20.20 -14.08 6.07
CA ARG A 104 -21.36 -14.72 5.40
C ARG A 104 -22.68 -13.98 5.62
N GLY A 105 -22.80 -13.26 6.73
CA GLY A 105 -24.00 -12.48 7.06
C GLY A 105 -24.01 -11.08 6.44
N ALA A 106 -22.87 -10.59 5.96
CA ALA A 106 -22.76 -9.30 5.30
C ALA A 106 -23.16 -9.39 3.82
N SER A 107 -23.80 -8.34 3.34
CA SER A 107 -23.99 -8.10 1.91
C SER A 107 -22.67 -7.73 1.23
N GLU A 108 -22.64 -7.83 -0.11
CA GLU A 108 -21.49 -7.40 -0.91
C GLU A 108 -21.18 -5.91 -0.69
N ASP A 109 -22.19 -5.05 -0.65
CA ASP A 109 -22.03 -3.61 -0.42
C ASP A 109 -21.41 -3.31 0.96
N GLU A 110 -21.81 -4.04 2.01
CA GLU A 110 -21.21 -3.89 3.35
C GLU A 110 -19.75 -4.34 3.38
N LEU A 111 -19.43 -5.42 2.65
CA LEU A 111 -18.05 -5.91 2.51
C LEU A 111 -17.18 -4.91 1.74
N VAL A 112 -17.67 -4.38 0.63
CA VAL A 112 -16.98 -3.34 -0.16
C VAL A 112 -16.78 -2.10 0.72
N ALA A 113 -17.82 -1.58 1.35
CA ALA A 113 -17.73 -0.37 2.16
C ALA A 113 -16.72 -0.52 3.32
N SER A 114 -16.68 -1.67 3.98
CA SER A 114 -15.72 -1.93 5.06
C SER A 114 -14.29 -2.14 4.55
N ALA A 115 -14.11 -2.85 3.44
CA ALA A 115 -12.80 -3.05 2.81
C ALA A 115 -12.23 -1.74 2.26
N SER A 116 -13.04 -0.89 1.63
CA SER A 116 -12.62 0.41 1.09
C SER A 116 -12.04 1.33 2.15
N ARG A 117 -12.59 1.33 3.38
CA ARG A 117 -12.01 2.10 4.49
C ARG A 117 -10.63 1.62 4.87
N ARG A 118 -10.40 0.30 4.86
CA ARG A 118 -9.09 -0.29 5.15
C ARG A 118 -8.10 -0.05 4.00
N LEU A 119 -8.59 -0.14 2.76
CA LEU A 119 -7.82 0.16 1.55
C LEU A 119 -7.32 1.61 1.55
N ALA A 120 -8.15 2.56 1.96
CA ALA A 120 -7.77 3.97 2.02
C ALA A 120 -6.50 4.18 2.87
N THR A 121 -6.40 3.51 4.02
CA THR A 121 -5.20 3.56 4.87
C THR A 121 -3.97 2.95 4.18
N LEU A 122 -4.12 1.87 3.41
CA LEU A 122 -3.00 1.30 2.64
C LEU A 122 -2.51 2.28 1.56
N LEU A 123 -3.44 2.92 0.84
CA LEU A 123 -3.13 3.93 -0.19
C LEU A 123 -2.44 5.16 0.42
N GLU A 124 -2.93 5.66 1.56
CA GLU A 124 -2.33 6.79 2.29
C GLU A 124 -0.88 6.49 2.74
N HIS A 125 -0.57 5.22 3.00
CA HIS A 125 0.77 4.77 3.34
C HIS A 125 1.64 4.37 2.13
N GLY A 126 1.17 4.64 0.91
CA GLY A 126 1.95 4.46 -0.32
C GLY A 126 1.90 3.06 -0.93
N VAL A 127 0.99 2.19 -0.47
CA VAL A 127 0.72 0.91 -1.16
C VAL A 127 -0.01 1.18 -2.46
N THR A 128 0.45 0.54 -3.53
CA THR A 128 -0.12 0.69 -4.88
C THR A 128 -0.47 -0.66 -5.50
N THR A 129 -0.14 -1.78 -4.85
CA THR A 129 -0.49 -3.15 -5.28
C THR A 129 -0.67 -4.05 -4.07
#